data_AF-A0A0G0IZS7-F1
#
_entry.id   AF-A0A0G0IZS7-F1
#
_cell.length_a   1.000
_cell.length_b   1.000
_cell.length_c   1.000
_cell.angle_alpha   90.00
_cell.angle_beta   90.00
_cell.angle_gamma   90.00
#
_symmetry.space_group_name_H-M   'P 1'
#
loop_
_entity.id
_entity.type
_entity.pdbx_description
1 polymer ?
#
loop_
_entity_poly.entity_id
_entity_poly.type
_entity_poly.pdbx_seq_one_letter_code
_entity_poly.pdbx_strand_id
1 'polypeptide(L)' 'MAIDWTKIYKKYKGLWVALADDEVTVLSSGKTLKEALEKAKKNGYSDPILTRMPESLFTYVGSL' A
#
# COMPACT_ATOMS: atom_id res chain seq x y z
N MET A 1 -3.16 12.78 -14.37
CA MET A 1 -1.77 12.62 -13.88
C MET A 1 -1.64 11.22 -13.30
N ALA A 2 -0.60 10.47 -13.65
CA ALA A 2 -0.38 9.13 -13.09
C ALA A 2 0.38 9.26 -11.77
N ILE A 3 -0.08 8.58 -10.73
CA ILE A 3 0.61 8.52 -9.45
C ILE A 3 1.72 7.47 -9.55
N ASP A 4 2.97 7.87 -9.34
CA ASP A 4 4.11 6.95 -9.37
C ASP A 4 4.18 6.15 -8.06
N TRP A 5 3.68 4.92 -8.09
CA TRP A 5 3.74 3.97 -6.97
C TRP A 5 5.01 3.11 -6.95
N THR A 6 5.96 3.34 -7.85
CA THR A 6 7.16 2.49 -7.99
C THR A 6 7.98 2.46 -6.70
N LYS A 7 8.08 3.60 -6.01
CA LYS A 7 8.81 3.73 -4.74
C LYS A 7 8.10 2.99 -3.60
N ILE A 8 6.78 3.13 -3.53
CA ILE A 8 5.94 2.47 -2.51
C ILE A 8 6.00 0.96 -2.73
N TYR A 9 5.79 0.52 -3.98
CA TYR A 9 5.89 -0.88 -4.37
C TYR A 9 7.24 -1.49 -3.99
N LYS A 10 8.36 -0.86 -4.35
CA LYS A 10 9.70 -1.39 -4.04
C LYS A 10 9.95 -1.54 -2.55
N LYS A 11 9.45 -0.62 -1.72
CA LYS A 11 9.70 -0.60 -0.28
C LYS A 11 8.75 -1.50 0.52
N TYR A 12 7.51 -1.66 0.06
CA TYR A 12 6.45 -2.36 0.80
C TYR A 12 5.90 -3.59 0.07
N LYS A 13 6.65 -4.11 -0.91
CA LYS A 13 6.31 -5.32 -1.66
C LYS A 13 5.92 -6.48 -0.73
N GLY A 14 4.73 -7.05 -0.94
CA GLY A 14 4.19 -8.14 -0.12
C GLY A 14 3.60 -7.74 1.23
N LEU A 15 3.62 -6.45 1.58
CA LEU A 15 3.06 -5.93 2.82
C LEU A 15 1.69 -5.28 2.60
N TRP A 16 0.93 -5.21 3.68
CA TRP A 16 -0.21 -4.31 3.80
C TRP A 16 0.30 -2.90 4.09
N VAL A 17 -0.19 -1.94 3.33
CA VAL A 17 0.15 -0.52 3.43
C VAL A 17 -1.12 0.26 3.71
N ALA A 18 -1.07 1.09 4.74
CA ALA A 18 -2.10 2.07 5.02
C ALA A 18 -1.66 3.41 4.40
N LEU A 19 -2.42 3.89 3.43
CA LEU A 19 -2.23 5.16 2.75
C LEU A 19 -3.18 6.21 3.35
N ALA A 20 -2.79 7.48 3.28
CA ALA A 20 -3.68 8.60 3.53
C ALA A 20 -4.66 8.79 2.36
N ASP A 21 -5.58 9.74 2.52
CA ASP A 21 -6.57 10.13 1.51
C ASP A 21 -5.94 10.62 0.19
N ASP A 22 -4.67 11.02 0.23
CA ASP A 22 -3.89 11.43 -0.94
C ASP A 22 -3.34 10.26 -1.78
N GLU A 23 -3.58 9.01 -1.39
CA GLU A 23 -3.13 7.78 -2.06
C GLU A 23 -1.60 7.65 -2.28
N VAL A 24 -0.80 8.51 -1.65
CA VAL A 24 0.66 8.59 -1.84
C VAL A 24 1.38 8.52 -0.49
N THR A 25 0.80 9.10 0.55
CA THR A 25 1.41 9.15 1.86
C THR A 25 1.21 7.83 2.59
N VAL A 26 2.30 7.10 2.79
CA VAL A 26 2.31 5.86 3.57
C VAL A 26 2.29 6.19 5.06
N LEU A 27 1.16 5.94 5.70
CA LEU A 27 0.94 6.14 7.13
C LEU A 27 1.53 5.00 7.95
N SER A 28 1.36 3.76 7.46
CA SER A 28 1.89 2.58 8.13
C SER A 28 2.03 1.39 7.17
N SER A 29 2.76 0.37 7.61
CA SER A 29 2.84 -0.90 6.91
C SER A 29 2.93 -2.08 7.88
N GLY A 30 2.46 -3.25 7.46
CA GLY A 30 2.51 -4.47 8.24
C GLY A 30 2.36 -5.73 7.39
N LYS A 31 2.65 -6.90 7.97
CA LYS A 31 2.44 -8.19 7.27
C LYS A 31 0.96 -8.56 7.15
N THR A 32 0.12 -7.99 8.01
CA THR A 32 -1.32 -8.25 8.06
C THR A 32 -2.10 -6.94 8.01
N LEU A 33 -3.33 -7.02 7.52
CA LEU A 33 -4.27 -5.88 7.51
C LEU A 33 -4.42 -5.28 8.91
N LYS A 34 -4.59 -6.13 9.93
CA LYS A 34 -4.75 -5.71 11.32
C LYS A 34 -3.56 -4.90 11.82
N GLU A 35 -2.33 -5.36 11.54
CA GLU A 35 -1.11 -4.68 11.96
C GLU A 35 -0.96 -3.30 11.30
N ALA A 36 -1.25 -3.20 10.00
CA ALA A 36 -1.25 -1.92 9.29
C ALA A 36 -2.32 -0.97 9.84
N LEU A 37 -3.55 -1.44 10.03
CA LEU A 37 -4.65 -0.66 10.58
C LEU A 37 -4.37 -0.19 12.02
N GLU A 38 -3.87 -1.06 12.90
CA GLU A 38 -3.52 -0.69 14.28
C GLU A 38 -2.42 0.37 14.33
N LYS A 39 -1.39 0.25 13.47
CA LYS A 39 -0.34 1.28 13.36
C LYS A 39 -0.87 2.60 12.81
N ALA A 40 -1.77 2.55 11.83
CA ALA A 40 -2.37 3.77 11.26
C ALA A 40 -3.27 4.48 12.27
N LYS A 41 -4.08 3.71 13.03
CA LYS A 41 -4.88 4.24 14.14
C LYS A 41 -4.02 4.87 15.24
N LYS A 42 -2.89 4.24 15.60
CA LYS A 42 -1.92 4.83 16.53
C LYS A 42 -1.32 6.15 16.03
N ASN A 43 -1.22 6.32 14.71
CA ASN A 43 -0.76 7.56 14.09
C ASN A 43 -1.88 8.62 13.95
N GLY A 44 -3.07 8.39 14.50
CA GLY A 44 -4.17 9.35 14.52
C GLY A 44 -5.08 9.32 13.28
N TYR A 45 -4.88 8.37 12.37
CA TYR A 45 -5.71 8.23 11.17
C TYR A 45 -6.83 7.22 11.40
N SER A 46 -8.07 7.69 11.37
CA SER A 46 -9.27 6.90 11.67
C SER A 46 -9.67 6.00 10.50
N ASP A 47 -9.50 6.50 9.28
CA ASP A 47 -9.96 5.86 8.04
C ASP A 47 -8.87 5.88 6.94
N PRO A 48 -7.78 5.10 7.13
CA PRO A 48 -6.73 5.00 6.12
C PRO A 48 -7.12 4.05 4.98
N ILE A 49 -6.65 4.34 3.77
CA ILE A 49 -6.82 3.46 2.60
C ILE A 49 -5.87 2.27 2.76
N LEU A 50 -6.42 1.06 2.93
CA LEU A 50 -5.64 -0.16 3.09
C LEU A 50 -5.44 -0.86 1.75
N THR A 51 -4.20 -1.07 1.37
CA THR A 51 -3.83 -1.77 0.14
C THR A 51 -2.82 -2.86 0.44
N ARG A 52 -2.97 -4.01 -0.23
CA ARG A 52 -1.98 -5.09 -0.17
C ARG A 52 -1.10 -4.99 -1.40
N MET A 53 0.19 -4.71 -1.19
CA MET A 53 1.14 -4.65 -2.28
C MET A 53 1.46 -6.05 -2.80
N PRO A 54 1.39 -6.28 -4.11
CA PRO A 54 1.65 -7.60 -4.68
C PRO A 54 3.10 -8.02 -4.48
N GLU A 55 3.33 -9.31 -4.23
CA GLU A 55 4.66 -9.88 -4.08
C GLU A 55 5.39 -10.09 -5.41
N SER A 56 4.69 -9.98 -6.54
CA SER A 56 5.30 -9.97 -7.85
C SER A 56 4.37 -9.23 -8.80
N LEU A 57 4.95 -8.38 -9.65
CA LEU A 57 4.24 -7.78 -10.77
C LEU A 57 4.31 -8.76 -11.93
N PHE A 58 3.26 -9.57 -12.09
CA PHE A 58 3.08 -10.36 -13.29
C PHE A 58 2.50 -9.45 -14.36
N THR A 59 3.35 -8.99 -15.28
CA THR A 59 2.91 -8.27 -16.47
C THR A 59 2.26 -9.25 -17.42
N TYR A 60 0.95 -9.12 -17.59
CA TYR A 60 0.23 -9.84 -18.63
C TYR A 60 0.21 -8.97 -19.90
N VAL A 61 0.80 -9.48 -20.97
CA VAL A 61 0.71 -8.88 -22.29
C VAL A 61 -0.11 -9.84 -23.13
N GLY A 62 -1.32 -9.42 -23.54
CA GLY A 62 -2.10 -10.19 -24.50
C GLY A 62 -1.35 -10.21 -25.83
N SER A 63 -0.88 -11.38 -26.24
CA SER A 63 -0.50 -11.60 -27.63
C SER A 63 -1.79 -11.71 -28.44
N LEU A 64 -1.86 -10.93 -29.53
CA LEU A 64 -2.91 -11.04 -30.55
C LEU A 64 -2.76 -12.36 -31.32
#